data_AF-A0A931DCL2-F1
#
_entry.id   AF-A0A931DCL2-F1
#
_cell.length_a   1.000
_cell.length_b   1.000
_cell.length_c   1.000
_cell.angle_alpha   90.00
_cell.angle_beta   90.00
_cell.angle_gamma   90.00
#
_symmetry.space_group_name_H-M   'P 1'
#
loop_
_entity.id
_entity.type
_entity.pdbx_description
1 polymer ?
#
loop_
_entity_poly.entity_id
_entity_poly.type
_entity_poly.pdbx_seq_one_letter_code
_entity_poly.pdbx_strand_id
1 'polypeptide(L)'
;MEHLGENVRAGKFGFLLTREKYAIPNSRSSFYSSQFDVGEAEEWQGTYTDESRRFYTEEWCVRQRARALANFDLNMRYFEQLGGAHFGQAVNQLLSISPRLRFVDDLKALDGVEGVYLMILDDYKQIYVGQADDMRKRIKQHWSGAKQFDRLLFGPVEVSILSIDSFRALDTTRVIAAKTRATSALEQKVEEAVPASFRLNRLSGGRLDWMEETGRVPYGFGRRLQ
;
A
#
# COMPACT_ATOMS: atom_id res chain seq x y z
N MET A 1 22.30 2.42 6.66
CA MET A 1 22.48 1.27 5.74
C MET A 1 22.23 1.80 4.35
N GLU A 2 23.06 1.43 3.38
CA GLU A 2 22.82 1.81 1.99
C GLU A 2 21.84 0.82 1.34
N HIS A 3 20.86 1.34 0.61
CA HIS A 3 19.87 0.54 -0.10
C HIS A 3 19.33 1.33 -1.30
N LEU A 4 19.42 0.77 -2.51
CA LEU A 4 19.05 1.42 -3.77
C LEU A 4 19.63 2.84 -3.92
N GLY A 5 20.92 3.00 -3.59
CA GLY A 5 21.64 4.28 -3.62
C GLY A 5 21.27 5.29 -2.52
N GLU A 6 20.34 4.94 -1.62
CA GLU A 6 19.91 5.77 -0.49
C GLU A 6 20.53 5.33 0.83
N ASN A 7 20.85 6.32 1.68
CA ASN A 7 21.18 6.09 3.07
C ASN A 7 19.91 5.97 3.92
N VAL A 8 19.50 4.75 4.20
CA VAL A 8 18.31 4.44 5.00
C VAL A 8 18.66 4.36 6.48
N ARG A 9 17.78 4.94 7.31
CA ARG A 9 17.82 4.86 8.78
C ARG A 9 16.55 4.18 9.28
N ALA A 10 16.68 3.36 10.33
CA ALA A 10 15.51 2.77 10.97
C ALA A 10 14.72 3.86 11.69
N GLY A 11 13.46 4.03 11.30
CA GLY A 11 12.49 4.81 12.07
C GLY A 11 11.81 3.97 13.14
N LYS A 12 10.71 4.49 13.70
CA LYS A 12 9.84 3.80 14.68
C LYS A 12 9.43 2.39 14.23
N PHE A 13 9.25 2.20 12.92
CA PHE A 13 8.76 0.96 12.32
C PHE A 13 9.87 0.01 11.84
N GLY A 14 11.15 0.36 12.04
CA GLY A 14 12.29 -0.46 11.62
C GLY A 14 12.61 -0.38 10.12
N PHE A 15 13.44 -1.33 9.67
CA PHE A 15 13.89 -1.43 8.28
C PHE A 15 13.05 -2.36 7.40
N LEU A 16 12.30 -3.28 8.04
CA LEU A 16 11.44 -4.30 7.44
C LEU A 16 10.09 -4.28 8.12
N LEU A 17 9.04 -4.63 7.39
CA LEU A 17 7.71 -4.86 7.93
C LEU A 17 7.76 -6.08 8.86
N THR A 18 7.25 -5.89 10.06
CA THR A 18 7.14 -6.95 11.08
C THR A 18 5.78 -6.85 11.74
N ARG A 19 5.26 -8.00 12.18
CA ARG A 19 3.95 -8.07 12.83
C ARG A 19 3.88 -7.18 14.07
N GLU A 20 4.96 -7.16 14.85
CA GLU A 20 5.10 -6.39 16.09
C GLU A 20 5.00 -4.88 15.84
N LYS A 21 5.54 -4.41 14.71
CA LYS A 21 5.61 -2.99 14.36
C LYS A 21 4.53 -2.52 13.40
N TYR A 22 3.66 -3.41 12.92
CA TYR A 22 2.63 -3.07 11.94
C TYR A 22 1.48 -2.24 12.56
N ALA A 23 0.74 -2.80 13.51
CA ALA A 23 -0.46 -2.20 14.08
C ALA A 23 -0.19 -1.57 15.47
N ILE A 24 0.69 -0.57 15.51
CA ILE A 24 0.98 0.19 16.74
C ILE A 24 -0.24 1.05 17.09
N PRO A 25 -0.86 0.87 18.28
CA PRO A 25 -2.03 1.66 18.68
C PRO A 25 -1.80 3.16 18.58
N ASN A 26 -2.83 3.86 18.10
CA ASN A 26 -2.93 5.31 18.12
C ASN A 26 -4.40 5.70 18.25
N SER A 27 -4.76 6.33 19.35
CA SER A 27 -6.14 6.75 19.61
C SER A 27 -6.54 8.00 18.83
N ARG A 28 -5.61 8.74 18.22
CA ARG A 28 -5.97 9.95 17.47
C ARG A 28 -6.67 9.61 16.17
N SER A 29 -7.88 10.14 15.99
CA SER A 29 -8.65 10.04 14.76
C SER A 29 -7.97 10.79 13.62
N SER A 30 -7.83 10.12 12.47
CA SER A 30 -7.38 10.74 11.22
C SER A 30 -8.53 11.36 10.42
N PHE A 31 -9.77 11.14 10.85
CA PHE A 31 -10.98 11.65 10.20
C PHE A 31 -11.46 13.00 10.77
N TYR A 32 -11.01 13.38 11.98
CA TYR A 32 -11.48 14.59 12.68
C TYR A 32 -11.29 15.90 11.90
N SER A 33 -10.23 16.03 11.11
CA SER A 33 -9.94 17.26 10.34
C SER A 33 -10.51 17.25 8.92
N SER A 34 -11.17 16.16 8.53
CA SER A 34 -11.58 15.96 7.16
C SER A 34 -13.05 16.35 7.03
N GLN A 35 -13.40 17.14 6.00
CA GLN A 35 -14.77 17.50 5.64
C GLN A 35 -15.66 16.30 5.27
N PHE A 36 -15.22 15.07 5.57
CA PHE A 36 -16.06 13.89 5.49
C PHE A 36 -17.03 13.96 6.66
N ASP A 37 -18.26 14.32 6.33
CA ASP A 37 -19.42 14.03 7.15
C ASP A 37 -19.54 12.50 7.23
N VAL A 38 -18.77 11.90 8.14
CA VAL A 38 -19.02 10.54 8.61
C VAL A 38 -20.34 10.64 9.34
N GLY A 39 -21.42 10.44 8.57
CA GLY A 39 -22.79 10.53 9.04
C GLY A 39 -23.00 9.70 10.30
N GLU A 40 -24.10 9.98 10.99
CA GLU A 40 -24.50 9.32 12.24
C GLU A 40 -24.90 7.85 12.05
N ALA A 41 -24.06 7.04 11.42
CA ALA A 41 -24.25 5.61 11.44
C ALA A 41 -24.10 5.13 12.88
N GLU A 42 -25.10 4.41 13.40
CA GLU A 42 -25.12 3.78 14.73
C GLU A 42 -23.82 3.00 15.02
N GLU A 43 -23.17 2.48 13.98
CA GLU A 43 -21.91 1.75 14.03
C GLU A 43 -20.74 2.53 14.69
N TRP A 44 -20.84 3.86 14.78
CA TRP A 44 -19.83 4.72 15.43
C TRP A 44 -20.15 5.07 16.89
N GLN A 45 -21.31 4.69 17.44
CA GLN A 45 -21.61 4.91 18.85
C GLN A 45 -20.60 4.17 19.75
N GLY A 46 -20.08 4.86 20.78
CA GLY A 46 -19.07 4.31 21.68
C GLY A 46 -17.67 4.12 21.08
N THR A 47 -17.43 4.61 19.85
CA THR A 47 -16.11 4.56 19.20
C THR A 47 -15.19 5.68 19.65
N TYR A 48 -15.75 6.87 19.90
CA TYR A 48 -15.00 8.07 20.28
C TYR A 48 -15.12 8.33 21.78
N THR A 49 -14.13 9.01 22.35
CA THR A 49 -14.12 9.41 23.77
C THR A 49 -15.18 10.46 24.10
N ASP A 50 -15.55 11.27 23.10
CA ASP A 50 -16.47 12.39 23.22
C ASP A 50 -16.96 12.82 21.82
N GLU A 51 -17.90 13.78 21.81
CA GLU A 51 -18.51 14.32 20.60
C GLU A 51 -17.53 15.06 19.68
N SER A 52 -16.35 15.45 20.17
CA SER A 52 -15.33 16.04 19.31
C SER A 52 -14.75 15.03 18.32
N ARG A 53 -14.92 13.72 18.53
CA ARG A 53 -14.42 12.65 17.64
C ARG A 53 -12.90 12.73 17.36
N ARG A 54 -12.14 13.44 18.20
CA ARG A 54 -10.68 13.60 18.07
C ARG A 54 -9.92 12.33 18.47
N PHE A 55 -10.46 11.59 19.43
CA PHE A 55 -9.84 10.40 19.99
C PHE A 55 -10.81 9.22 20.05
N TYR A 56 -10.28 8.03 19.78
CA TYR A 56 -10.95 6.75 19.93
C TYR A 56 -10.85 6.24 21.36
N THR A 57 -11.84 5.45 21.77
CA THR A 57 -11.82 4.72 23.04
C THR A 57 -10.72 3.64 23.05
N GLU A 58 -10.31 3.23 24.25
CA GLU A 58 -9.32 2.15 24.41
C GLU A 58 -9.87 0.83 23.86
N GLU A 59 -11.13 0.52 24.15
CA GLU A 59 -11.80 -0.69 23.68
C GLU A 59 -11.83 -0.74 22.15
N TRP A 60 -12.09 0.41 21.49
CA TRP A 60 -12.01 0.48 20.04
C TRP A 60 -10.58 0.23 19.54
N CYS A 61 -9.57 0.84 20.17
CA CYS A 61 -8.17 0.65 19.77
C CYS A 61 -7.72 -0.82 19.89
N VAL A 62 -8.13 -1.51 20.96
CA VAL A 62 -7.86 -2.94 21.17
C VAL A 62 -8.50 -3.78 20.05
N ARG A 63 -9.78 -3.55 19.75
CA ARG A 63 -10.49 -4.25 18.67
C ARG A 63 -9.87 -3.97 17.31
N GLN A 64 -9.58 -2.71 17.00
CA GLN A 64 -8.97 -2.31 15.73
C GLN A 64 -7.60 -2.96 15.55
N ARG A 65 -6.77 -2.99 16.60
CA ARG A 65 -5.46 -3.66 16.55
C ARG A 65 -5.61 -5.14 16.29
N ALA A 66 -6.53 -5.81 16.98
CA ALA A 66 -6.78 -7.24 16.78
C ALA A 66 -7.19 -7.55 15.34
N ARG A 67 -8.11 -6.76 14.78
CA ARG A 67 -8.56 -6.89 13.38
C ARG A 67 -7.43 -6.61 12.38
N ALA A 68 -6.64 -5.56 12.60
CA ALA A 68 -5.49 -5.24 11.74
C ALA A 68 -4.43 -6.35 11.77
N LEU A 69 -4.12 -6.92 12.93
CA LEU A 69 -3.18 -8.03 13.04
C LEU A 69 -3.72 -9.32 12.40
N ALA A 70 -5.02 -9.59 12.51
CA ALA A 70 -5.63 -10.71 11.79
C ALA A 70 -5.52 -10.52 10.25
N ASN A 71 -5.77 -9.31 9.75
CA ASN A 71 -5.58 -8.98 8.34
C ASN A 71 -4.12 -9.13 7.88
N PHE A 72 -3.17 -8.71 8.72
CA PHE A 72 -1.74 -8.91 8.48
C PHE A 72 -1.41 -10.40 8.32
N ASP A 73 -1.86 -11.23 9.26
CA ASP A 73 -1.60 -12.67 9.24
C ASP A 73 -2.19 -13.35 8.00
N LEU A 74 -3.38 -12.92 7.56
CA LEU A 74 -3.99 -13.41 6.32
C LEU A 74 -3.19 -13.00 5.08
N ASN A 75 -2.73 -11.75 5.00
CA ASN A 75 -1.90 -11.29 3.88
C ASN A 75 -0.55 -12.04 3.84
N MET A 76 0.10 -12.26 4.99
CA MET A 76 1.37 -13.00 5.04
C MET A 76 1.19 -14.45 4.54
N ARG A 77 0.16 -15.17 5.02
CA ARG A 77 -0.16 -16.52 4.52
C ARG A 77 -0.43 -16.55 3.02
N TYR A 78 -1.16 -15.55 2.52
CA TYR A 78 -1.41 -15.40 1.10
C TYR A 78 -0.10 -15.22 0.31
N PHE A 79 0.79 -14.34 0.76
CA PHE A 79 2.09 -14.10 0.11
C PHE A 79 3.01 -15.32 0.11
N GLU A 80 2.97 -16.12 1.17
CA GLU A 80 3.71 -17.39 1.26
C GLU A 80 3.27 -18.41 0.22
N GLN A 81 1.98 -18.45 -0.13
CA GLN A 81 1.40 -19.38 -1.11
C GLN A 81 1.70 -19.01 -2.57
N LEU A 82 2.09 -17.77 -2.84
CA LEU A 82 2.38 -17.30 -4.18
C LEU A 82 3.66 -17.95 -4.75
N GLY A 83 3.63 -18.35 -6.02
CA GLY A 83 4.75 -19.02 -6.68
C GLY A 83 5.86 -18.05 -7.10
N GLY A 84 7.06 -18.22 -6.55
CA GLY A 84 8.21 -17.34 -6.84
C GLY A 84 8.65 -17.34 -8.31
N ALA A 85 8.62 -18.49 -9.00
CA ALA A 85 8.96 -18.58 -10.41
C ALA A 85 7.97 -17.77 -11.29
N HIS A 86 6.66 -17.92 -11.03
CA HIS A 86 5.63 -17.15 -11.72
C HIS A 86 5.74 -15.65 -11.42
N PHE A 87 6.08 -15.29 -10.18
CA PHE A 87 6.32 -13.90 -9.80
C PHE A 87 7.51 -13.29 -10.58
N GLY A 88 8.64 -13.99 -10.62
CA GLY A 88 9.82 -13.55 -11.38
C GLY A 88 9.53 -13.39 -12.88
N GLN A 89 8.79 -14.32 -13.47
CA GLN A 89 8.32 -14.22 -14.85
C GLN A 89 7.44 -12.99 -15.07
N ALA A 90 6.46 -12.75 -14.19
CA ALA A 90 5.59 -11.59 -14.27
C ALA A 90 6.39 -10.28 -14.21
N VAL A 91 7.35 -10.15 -13.27
CA VAL A 91 8.21 -8.96 -13.17
C VAL A 91 9.00 -8.73 -14.46
N ASN A 92 9.58 -9.78 -15.04
CA ASN A 92 10.35 -9.65 -16.29
C ASN A 92 9.47 -9.24 -17.48
N GLN A 93 8.23 -9.74 -17.55
CA GLN A 93 7.27 -9.36 -18.59
C GLN A 93 6.90 -7.88 -18.54
N LEU A 94 6.89 -7.24 -17.37
CA LEU A 94 6.58 -5.80 -17.24
C LEU A 94 7.53 -4.93 -18.05
N LEU A 95 8.79 -5.35 -18.24
CA LEU A 95 9.77 -4.60 -19.05
C LEU A 95 9.41 -4.56 -20.54
N SER A 96 8.59 -5.50 -21.03
CA SER A 96 8.12 -5.50 -22.43
C SER A 96 6.95 -4.53 -22.68
N ILE A 97 6.31 -4.02 -21.63
CA ILE A 97 5.16 -3.08 -21.76
C ILE A 97 5.61 -1.77 -22.40
N SER A 98 6.82 -1.32 -22.08
CA SER A 98 7.38 -0.09 -22.60
C SER A 98 8.90 -0.14 -22.58
N PRO A 99 9.59 0.26 -23.67
CA PRO A 99 11.05 0.33 -23.71
C PRO A 99 11.63 1.36 -22.73
N ARG A 100 10.79 2.18 -22.09
CA ARG A 100 11.20 3.13 -21.05
C ARG A 100 11.25 2.52 -19.66
N LEU A 101 10.60 1.38 -19.43
CA LEU A 101 10.66 0.68 -18.14
C LEU A 101 12.02 0.01 -17.99
N ARG A 102 12.73 0.36 -16.94
CA ARG A 102 14.07 -0.15 -16.64
C ARG A 102 14.19 -0.39 -15.14
N PHE A 103 14.99 -1.37 -14.74
CA PHE A 103 15.42 -1.48 -13.35
C PHE A 103 16.22 -0.24 -12.94
N VAL A 104 16.04 0.17 -11.70
CA VAL A 104 16.75 1.28 -11.06
C VAL A 104 17.47 0.74 -9.83
N ASP A 105 18.78 0.88 -9.82
CA ASP A 105 19.70 0.47 -8.75
C ASP A 105 20.12 1.64 -7.84
N ASP A 106 20.09 2.88 -8.33
CA ASP A 106 20.25 4.12 -7.55
C ASP A 106 19.06 5.06 -7.72
N LEU A 107 18.30 5.29 -6.63
CA LEU A 107 17.15 6.19 -6.65
C LEU A 107 17.50 7.65 -6.91
N LYS A 108 18.76 8.07 -6.78
CA LYS A 108 19.21 9.42 -7.19
C LYS A 108 19.00 9.65 -8.69
N ALA A 109 18.98 8.60 -9.51
CA ALA A 109 18.66 8.70 -10.94
C ALA A 109 17.21 9.17 -11.19
N LEU A 110 16.34 9.13 -10.17
CA LEU A 110 14.94 9.53 -10.22
C LEU A 110 14.67 10.86 -9.50
N ASP A 111 15.71 11.58 -9.06
CA ASP A 111 15.57 12.83 -8.31
C ASP A 111 14.91 13.93 -9.17
N GLY A 112 13.74 14.41 -8.74
CA GLY A 112 12.96 15.39 -9.51
C GLY A 112 12.47 14.87 -10.87
N VAL A 113 12.45 13.54 -11.06
CA VAL A 113 12.01 12.92 -12.31
C VAL A 113 10.55 12.50 -12.20
N GLU A 114 9.72 13.09 -13.07
CA GLU A 114 8.33 12.70 -13.28
C GLU A 114 8.24 11.36 -14.04
N GLY A 115 7.34 10.49 -13.59
CA GLY A 115 7.10 9.22 -14.27
C GLY A 115 6.27 8.22 -13.49
N VAL A 116 6.38 6.96 -13.94
CA VAL A 116 5.77 5.78 -13.33
C VAL A 116 6.88 4.92 -12.73
N TYR A 117 6.65 4.42 -11.52
CA TYR A 117 7.55 3.52 -10.81
C TYR A 117 6.80 2.31 -10.29
N LEU A 118 7.54 1.22 -10.13
CA LEU A 118 7.08 0.00 -9.52
C LEU A 118 8.04 -0.32 -8.37
N MET A 119 7.48 -0.54 -7.19
CA MET A 119 8.20 -1.11 -6.06
C MET A 119 7.93 -2.61 -6.07
N ILE A 120 8.99 -3.41 -6.18
CA ILE A 120 8.93 -4.87 -6.18
C ILE A 120 9.35 -5.36 -4.80
N LEU A 121 8.51 -6.20 -4.21
CA LEU A 121 8.68 -6.73 -2.86
C LEU A 121 8.83 -8.25 -2.97
N ASP A 122 10.05 -8.72 -3.26
CA ASP A 122 10.31 -10.12 -3.62
C ASP A 122 9.86 -11.12 -2.55
N ASP A 123 10.15 -10.84 -1.27
CA ASP A 123 9.81 -11.73 -0.16
C ASP A 123 8.29 -11.93 -0.02
N TYR A 124 7.52 -10.93 -0.42
CA TYR A 124 6.06 -10.91 -0.39
C TYR A 124 5.43 -11.30 -1.74
N LYS A 125 6.25 -11.34 -2.81
CA LYS A 125 5.81 -11.58 -4.19
C LYS A 125 4.72 -10.59 -4.60
N GLN A 126 4.92 -9.33 -4.23
CA GLN A 126 3.99 -8.23 -4.49
C GLN A 126 4.65 -7.10 -5.28
N ILE A 127 3.83 -6.39 -6.05
CA ILE A 127 4.19 -5.27 -6.91
C ILE A 127 3.24 -4.12 -6.56
N TYR A 128 3.82 -3.00 -6.17
CA TYR A 128 3.09 -1.73 -6.09
C TYR A 128 3.44 -0.88 -7.30
N VAL A 129 2.43 -0.37 -7.98
CA VAL A 129 2.58 0.56 -9.11
C VAL A 129 2.19 1.95 -8.62
N GLY A 130 2.95 2.98 -9.01
CA GLY A 130 2.57 4.35 -8.74
C GLY A 130 3.15 5.32 -9.74
N GLN A 131 2.67 6.56 -9.67
CA GLN A 131 3.17 7.70 -10.43
C GLN A 131 3.51 8.86 -9.50
N ALA A 132 4.40 9.74 -9.95
CA ALA A 132 4.74 10.97 -9.25
C ALA A 132 5.48 11.97 -10.16
N ASP A 133 5.38 13.25 -9.82
CA ASP A 133 6.22 14.32 -10.38
C ASP A 133 7.68 14.23 -9.91
N ASP A 134 7.90 13.57 -8.76
CA ASP A 134 9.21 13.24 -8.21
C ASP A 134 9.15 11.82 -7.64
N MET A 135 9.56 10.85 -8.46
CA MET A 135 9.49 9.42 -8.12
C MET A 135 10.36 9.08 -6.92
N ARG A 136 11.59 9.62 -6.83
CA ARG A 136 12.49 9.37 -5.70
C ARG A 136 11.85 9.81 -4.39
N LYS A 137 11.34 11.05 -4.35
CA LYS A 137 10.66 11.58 -3.16
C LYS A 137 9.45 10.73 -2.80
N ARG A 138 8.65 10.32 -3.77
CA ARG A 138 7.44 9.52 -3.53
C ARG A 138 7.75 8.12 -3.00
N ILE A 139 8.73 7.41 -3.56
CA ILE A 139 9.17 6.10 -3.06
C ILE A 139 9.64 6.22 -1.60
N LYS A 140 10.44 7.24 -1.28
CA LYS A 140 10.92 7.48 0.09
C LYS A 140 9.80 7.85 1.05
N GLN A 141 8.74 8.53 0.58
CA GLN A 141 7.53 8.76 1.36
C GLN A 141 6.85 7.44 1.72
N HIS A 142 6.75 6.47 0.81
CA HIS A 142 6.21 5.16 1.11
C HIS A 142 7.06 4.40 2.15
N TRP A 143 8.40 4.42 2.01
CA TRP A 143 9.30 3.76 2.96
C TRP A 143 9.25 4.30 4.39
N SER A 144 9.12 5.62 4.53
CA SER A 144 9.15 6.31 5.82
C SER A 144 7.77 6.60 6.41
N GLY A 145 6.74 6.62 5.56
CA GLY A 145 5.36 6.83 5.97
C GLY A 145 4.80 5.64 6.74
N ALA A 146 3.73 5.88 7.47
CA ALA A 146 2.92 4.84 8.06
C ALA A 146 1.45 5.17 7.81
N LYS A 147 0.67 4.16 7.40
CA LYS A 147 -0.77 4.35 7.27
C LYS A 147 -1.36 4.63 8.66
N GLN A 148 -2.35 5.52 8.71
CA GLN A 148 -3.04 5.84 9.96
C GLN A 148 -3.69 4.57 10.54
N PHE A 149 -3.66 4.44 11.87
CA PHE A 149 -4.06 3.22 12.58
C PHE A 149 -5.54 2.84 12.31
N ASP A 150 -6.40 3.84 12.26
CA ASP A 150 -7.81 3.80 11.87
C ASP A 150 -8.06 3.58 10.37
N ARG A 151 -7.00 3.53 9.55
CA ARG A 151 -7.05 3.33 8.09
C ARG A 151 -6.20 2.16 7.61
N LEU A 152 -5.77 1.30 8.54
CA LEU A 152 -5.04 0.07 8.24
C LEU A 152 -5.92 -0.92 7.45
N LEU A 153 -7.22 -0.97 7.77
CA LEU A 153 -8.20 -1.78 7.05
C LEU A 153 -8.93 -0.93 6.01
N PHE A 154 -9.14 -1.50 4.82
CA PHE A 154 -9.97 -0.93 3.78
C PHE A 154 -11.01 -1.98 3.35
N GLY A 155 -12.19 -1.93 3.98
CA GLY A 155 -13.21 -2.98 3.88
C GLY A 155 -13.02 -4.11 4.93
N PRO A 156 -13.65 -5.28 4.71
CA PRO A 156 -13.56 -6.44 5.61
C PRO A 156 -12.12 -6.94 5.84
N VAL A 157 -11.89 -7.58 6.99
CA VAL A 157 -10.56 -8.06 7.43
C VAL A 157 -9.99 -9.09 6.46
N GLU A 158 -10.84 -9.89 5.83
CA GLU A 158 -10.48 -11.02 4.99
C GLU A 158 -10.04 -10.60 3.59
N VAL A 159 -10.45 -9.39 3.17
CA VAL A 159 -10.26 -8.91 1.80
C VAL A 159 -9.37 -7.67 1.73
N SER A 160 -9.17 -6.97 2.84
CA SER A 160 -8.31 -5.79 2.90
C SER A 160 -6.86 -6.12 2.52
N ILE A 161 -6.28 -5.32 1.64
CA ILE A 161 -4.88 -5.45 1.20
C ILE A 161 -4.01 -4.55 2.09
N LEU A 162 -2.81 -4.99 2.46
CA LEU A 162 -1.87 -4.12 3.19
C LEU A 162 -1.51 -2.88 2.37
N SER A 163 -1.48 -1.71 3.02
CA SER A 163 -0.98 -0.48 2.38
C SER A 163 0.48 -0.64 1.97
N ILE A 164 0.88 -0.09 0.82
CA ILE A 164 2.31 0.09 0.51
C ILE A 164 3.05 0.85 1.62
N ASP A 165 2.40 1.85 2.24
CA ASP A 165 2.91 2.59 3.41
C ASP A 165 3.07 1.73 4.68
N SER A 166 2.73 0.44 4.65
CA SER A 166 3.02 -0.52 5.73
C SER A 166 4.42 -1.11 5.57
N PHE A 167 4.87 -1.26 4.33
CA PHE A 167 6.19 -1.77 4.00
C PHE A 167 7.27 -0.71 4.23
N ARG A 168 8.47 -1.17 4.49
CA ARG A 168 9.65 -0.38 4.81
C ARG A 168 10.62 -0.39 3.64
N ALA A 169 11.70 0.37 3.77
CA ALA A 169 12.71 0.49 2.73
C ALA A 169 13.24 -0.87 2.26
N LEU A 170 13.64 -1.75 3.18
CA LEU A 170 14.28 -3.01 2.80
C LEU A 170 13.28 -4.08 2.33
N ASP A 171 11.98 -3.86 2.49
CA ASP A 171 10.96 -4.72 1.87
C ASP A 171 10.88 -4.48 0.36
N THR A 172 11.35 -3.32 -0.13
CA THR A 172 11.47 -3.03 -1.56
C THR A 172 12.80 -3.56 -2.06
N THR A 173 12.79 -4.70 -2.72
CA THR A 173 14.03 -5.36 -3.17
C THR A 173 14.49 -4.88 -4.53
N ARG A 174 13.56 -4.42 -5.38
CA ARG A 174 13.84 -3.88 -6.72
C ARG A 174 12.92 -2.72 -7.04
N VAL A 175 13.40 -1.81 -7.87
CA VAL A 175 12.57 -0.74 -8.45
C VAL A 175 12.65 -0.82 -9.96
N ILE A 176 11.50 -0.71 -10.63
CA ILE A 176 11.41 -0.45 -12.07
C ILE A 176 10.83 0.94 -12.24
N ALA A 177 11.37 1.75 -13.14
CA ALA A 177 10.82 3.07 -13.41
C ALA A 177 10.86 3.43 -14.89
N ALA A 178 9.98 4.35 -15.28
CA ALA A 178 9.94 4.96 -16.60
C ALA A 178 9.64 6.46 -16.48
N LYS A 179 10.58 7.28 -16.96
CA LYS A 179 10.36 8.71 -17.14
C LYS A 179 9.31 8.95 -18.22
N THR A 180 8.23 9.64 -17.87
CA THR A 180 7.15 9.99 -18.79
C THR A 180 6.33 11.15 -18.25
N ARG A 181 5.77 11.96 -19.14
CA ARG A 181 4.74 12.98 -18.81
C ARG A 181 3.31 12.47 -18.99
N ALA A 182 3.16 11.32 -19.65
CA ALA A 182 1.87 10.63 -19.80
C ALA A 182 1.74 9.57 -18.71
N THR A 183 1.82 10.00 -17.45
CA THR A 183 1.95 9.10 -16.29
C THR A 183 0.72 8.21 -16.15
N SER A 184 -0.50 8.77 -16.22
CA SER A 184 -1.74 8.00 -16.02
C SER A 184 -1.94 6.88 -17.04
N ALA A 185 -1.63 7.15 -18.32
CA ALA A 185 -1.79 6.15 -19.38
C ALA A 185 -0.77 5.00 -19.27
N LEU A 186 0.46 5.29 -18.83
CA LEU A 186 1.45 4.25 -18.60
C LEU A 186 1.19 3.49 -17.30
N GLU A 187 0.80 4.19 -16.22
CA GLU A 187 0.42 3.59 -14.94
C GLU A 187 -0.70 2.58 -15.15
N GLN A 188 -1.79 2.97 -15.83
CA GLN A 188 -2.91 2.07 -16.12
C GLN A 188 -2.46 0.82 -16.90
N LYS A 189 -1.67 0.98 -17.96
CA LYS A 189 -1.15 -0.15 -18.75
C LYS A 189 -0.30 -1.11 -17.90
N VAL A 190 0.53 -0.56 -17.03
CA VAL A 190 1.36 -1.35 -16.11
C VAL A 190 0.49 -2.05 -15.07
N GLU A 191 -0.43 -1.33 -14.43
CA GLU A 191 -1.37 -1.88 -13.45
C GLU A 191 -2.15 -3.06 -14.06
N GLU A 192 -2.75 -2.88 -15.23
CA GLU A 192 -3.52 -3.91 -15.94
C GLU A 192 -2.70 -5.15 -16.28
N ALA A 193 -1.42 -4.98 -16.61
CA ALA A 193 -0.51 -6.08 -16.94
C ALA A 193 -0.01 -6.85 -15.70
N VAL A 194 -0.01 -6.25 -14.51
CA VAL A 194 0.36 -6.95 -13.27
C VAL A 194 -0.75 -7.95 -12.93
N PRO A 195 -0.44 -9.27 -12.83
CA PRO A 195 -1.42 -10.25 -12.39
C PRO A 195 -2.03 -9.86 -11.05
N ALA A 196 -3.35 -9.99 -10.91
CA ALA A 196 -4.07 -9.53 -9.71
C ALA A 196 -3.52 -10.12 -8.41
N SER A 197 -2.96 -11.34 -8.46
CA SER A 197 -2.36 -12.01 -7.31
C SER A 197 -1.06 -11.36 -6.81
N PHE A 198 -0.35 -10.66 -7.68
CA PHE A 198 0.91 -9.98 -7.38
C PHE A 198 0.70 -8.48 -7.17
N ARG A 199 -0.54 -7.97 -7.22
CA ARG A 199 -0.83 -6.53 -7.16
C ARG A 199 -1.12 -6.08 -5.72
N LEU A 200 -0.37 -5.08 -5.26
CA LEU A 200 -0.48 -4.49 -3.93
C LEU A 200 -1.34 -3.22 -3.87
N ASN A 201 -1.66 -2.62 -5.03
CA ASN A 201 -2.49 -1.41 -5.12
C ASN A 201 -3.87 -1.65 -4.48
N ARG A 202 -4.24 -0.83 -3.49
CA ARG A 202 -5.58 -0.86 -2.85
C ARG A 202 -6.68 -0.23 -3.70
N LEU A 203 -6.29 0.74 -4.54
CA LEU A 203 -7.15 1.49 -5.44
C LEU A 203 -6.45 1.51 -6.80
N SER A 204 -7.19 1.30 -7.88
CA SER A 204 -6.69 1.51 -9.24
C SER A 204 -6.75 3.00 -9.60
N GLY A 205 -5.63 3.58 -10.03
CA GLY A 205 -5.60 4.86 -10.73
C GLY A 205 -6.26 6.07 -10.06
N GLY A 206 -6.07 6.29 -8.75
CA GLY A 206 -6.37 7.57 -8.09
C GLY A 206 -7.83 8.06 -8.06
N ARG A 207 -8.79 7.35 -8.66
CA ARG A 207 -10.23 7.68 -8.61
C ARG A 207 -10.89 6.95 -7.45
N LEU A 208 -11.42 7.74 -6.51
CA LEU A 208 -12.21 7.29 -5.36
C LEU A 208 -13.68 7.02 -5.75
N ASP A 209 -14.01 7.14 -7.04
CA ASP A 209 -15.37 7.29 -7.56
C ASP A 209 -16.17 5.97 -7.60
N TRP A 210 -15.59 4.84 -7.18
CA TRP A 210 -16.19 3.51 -7.38
C TRP A 210 -16.97 2.96 -6.18
N MET A 211 -17.01 3.68 -5.04
CA MET A 211 -17.76 3.24 -3.86
C MET A 211 -19.27 3.53 -3.93
N GLU A 212 -19.72 4.47 -4.76
CA GLU A 212 -21.13 4.93 -4.74
C GLU A 212 -22.08 4.11 -5.62
N GLU A 213 -21.63 3.50 -6.71
CA GLU A 213 -22.57 2.94 -7.70
C GLU A 213 -22.95 1.45 -7.52
N THR A 214 -22.21 0.65 -6.74
CA THR A 214 -22.41 -0.81 -6.78
C THR A 214 -22.60 -1.50 -5.44
N GLY A 215 -22.29 -0.87 -4.31
CA GLY A 215 -22.27 -1.54 -3.00
C GLY A 215 -21.38 -2.79 -2.97
N ARG A 216 -20.51 -2.98 -3.96
CA ARG A 216 -19.64 -4.15 -4.14
C ARG A 216 -18.20 -3.73 -3.94
N VAL A 217 -17.50 -4.50 -3.12
CA VAL A 217 -16.03 -4.45 -3.01
C VAL A 217 -15.44 -4.66 -4.42
N PRO A 218 -14.44 -3.88 -4.87
CA PRO A 218 -14.04 -3.84 -6.27
C PRO A 218 -13.76 -5.21 -6.92
N TYR A 219 -13.96 -5.27 -8.24
CA TYR A 219 -13.51 -6.39 -9.06
C TYR A 219 -12.02 -6.70 -8.77
N GLY A 220 -11.76 -7.87 -8.19
CA GLY A 220 -10.42 -8.32 -7.77
C GLY A 220 -10.33 -8.74 -6.30
N PHE A 221 -11.30 -8.38 -5.46
CA PHE A 221 -11.30 -8.74 -4.03
C PHE A 221 -11.82 -10.16 -3.75
N GLY A 222 -12.57 -10.78 -4.68
CA GLY A 222 -13.28 -12.04 -4.46
C GLY A 222 -12.54 -13.35 -4.78
N ARG A 223 -11.22 -13.34 -5.06
CA ARG A 223 -10.47 -14.55 -5.47
C ARG A 223 -9.17 -14.80 -4.69
N ARG A 224 -9.09 -14.39 -3.43
CA ARG A 224 -7.90 -14.68 -2.59
C ARG A 224 -8.03 -15.92 -1.71
N LEU A 225 -9.20 -16.55 -1.64
CA LEU A 225 -9.49 -17.68 -0.73
C LEU A 225 -10.27 -18.83 -1.38
N GLN A 226 -10.14 -19.03 -2.69
CA GLN A 226 -10.57 -20.28 -3.35
C GLN A 226 -9.38 -20.94 -4.01
#